data_AF-A0A7Y9NQ95-F1
#
_entry.id   AF-A0A7Y9NQ95-F1
#
_cell.length_a   1.000
_cell.length_b   1.000
_cell.length_c   1.000
_cell.angle_alpha   90.00
_cell.angle_beta   90.00
_cell.angle_gamma   90.00
#
_symmetry.space_group_name_H-M   'P 1'
#
loop_
_entity.id
_entity.type
_entity.pdbx_description
1 polymer ?
#
loop_
_entity_poly.entity_id
_entity_poly.type
_entity_poly.pdbx_seq_one_letter_code
_entity_poly.pdbx_strand_id
1 'polypeptide(L)'
;MVLACSLGGAQTSILPGVKERHCSEIRGNADNTTLVCLVWDRRPEHFSEPRQIQIYRKGEQPQTIETGESIQEWHFWRNGKQLAVHFGAQGPSGNFVLYDTASGKQVERISGISEPSGLPQWAKSQSQLRDESVPEGPTYKQERTDWIAKVLDRLNSIHPGMTRKDLDRVLTTEGGLSTRLQRTYVFLDCQYIKVDVRFKAAAGTPNSFGESPEDVIESVSKPYLEFGHSD
;
A
#
# COMPACT_ATOMS: atom_id res chain seq x y z
N MET A 1 -2.23 -27.01 14.19
CA MET A 1 -1.16 -27.11 13.18
C MET A 1 -1.44 -26.03 12.15
N VAL A 2 -0.90 -24.84 12.37
CA VAL A 2 -1.13 -23.66 11.51
C VAL A 2 0.20 -23.35 10.84
N LEU A 3 0.18 -23.34 9.51
CA LEU A 3 1.33 -23.02 8.66
C LEU A 3 1.79 -21.59 8.93
N ALA A 4 3.08 -21.43 9.23
CA ALA A 4 3.77 -20.15 9.19
C ALA A 4 4.08 -19.83 7.72
N CYS A 5 3.52 -18.74 7.21
CA CYS A 5 3.95 -18.14 5.96
C CYS A 5 5.27 -17.40 6.23
N SER A 6 6.37 -17.95 5.73
CA SER A 6 7.70 -17.36 5.78
C SER A 6 7.79 -16.17 4.83
N LEU A 7 7.51 -14.96 5.34
CA LEU A 7 7.99 -13.75 4.70
C LEU A 7 9.49 -13.66 4.94
N GLY A 8 10.24 -13.71 3.85
CA GLY A 8 11.69 -13.64 3.83
C GLY A 8 12.17 -12.43 4.62
N GLY A 9 12.75 -12.70 5.78
CA GLY A 9 13.50 -11.72 6.54
C GLY A 9 14.70 -11.30 5.72
N ALA A 10 14.61 -10.14 5.08
CA ALA A 10 15.80 -9.32 4.92
C ALA A 10 16.33 -9.12 6.34
N GLN A 11 17.43 -9.79 6.68
CA GLN A 11 18.16 -9.53 7.91
C GLN A 11 18.62 -8.08 7.84
N THR A 12 17.78 -7.17 8.30
CA THR A 12 18.19 -5.82 8.66
C THR A 12 19.27 -6.03 9.70
N SER A 13 20.52 -5.76 9.34
CA SER A 13 21.61 -5.73 10.30
C SER A 13 21.30 -4.61 11.28
N ILE A 14 20.57 -4.96 12.34
CA ILE A 14 20.24 -4.07 13.43
C ILE A 14 21.58 -3.52 13.94
N LEU A 15 21.71 -2.20 14.01
CA LEU A 15 22.91 -1.57 14.54
C LEU A 15 23.20 -2.21 15.91
N PRO A 16 24.46 -2.58 16.19
CA PRO A 16 24.82 -3.15 17.49
C PRO A 16 24.42 -2.17 18.60
N GLY A 17 23.50 -2.59 19.47
CA GLY A 17 23.03 -1.79 20.61
C GLY A 17 21.51 -1.77 20.85
N VAL A 18 20.69 -2.21 19.89
CA VAL A 18 19.24 -2.33 20.13
C VAL A 18 18.96 -3.62 20.92
N LYS A 19 18.31 -3.48 22.09
CA LYS A 19 17.96 -4.62 22.94
C LYS A 19 16.77 -5.40 22.38
N GLU A 20 16.84 -6.71 22.44
CA GLU A 20 15.74 -7.61 22.05
C GLU A 20 14.49 -7.32 22.91
N ARG A 21 13.30 -7.30 22.29
CA ARG A 21 12.00 -6.97 22.94
C ARG A 21 11.90 -5.58 23.59
N HIS A 22 12.78 -4.66 23.21
CA HIS A 22 12.71 -3.26 23.65
C HIS A 22 11.84 -2.42 22.73
N CYS A 23 11.96 -2.65 21.43
CA CYS A 23 11.23 -1.90 20.41
C CYS A 23 9.97 -2.66 19.99
N SER A 24 8.85 -1.93 19.87
CA SER A 24 7.65 -2.40 19.17
C SER A 24 7.83 -2.34 17.67
N GLU A 25 8.56 -1.34 17.21
CA GLU A 25 8.87 -1.13 15.81
C GLU A 25 10.27 -0.56 15.64
N ILE A 26 10.98 -0.99 14.59
CA ILE A 26 12.29 -0.44 14.23
C ILE A 26 12.30 -0.18 12.73
N ARG A 27 12.76 1.02 12.34
CA ARG A 27 13.05 1.34 10.93
C ARG A 27 14.38 2.07 10.82
N GLY A 28 15.10 1.83 9.73
CA GLY A 28 16.31 2.56 9.37
C GLY A 28 16.05 3.64 8.33
N ASN A 29 16.93 4.65 8.28
CA ASN A 29 16.99 5.53 7.13
C ASN A 29 17.58 4.79 5.92
N ALA A 30 17.53 5.41 4.73
CA ALA A 30 17.97 4.79 3.48
C ALA A 30 19.41 4.22 3.54
N ASP A 31 20.31 4.91 4.25
CA ASP A 31 21.72 4.51 4.38
C ASP A 31 22.00 3.63 5.62
N ASN A 32 20.98 3.26 6.39
CA ASN A 32 21.07 2.51 7.66
C ASN A 32 22.07 3.09 8.69
N THR A 33 22.36 4.39 8.60
CA THR A 33 23.23 5.10 9.54
C THR A 33 22.48 5.56 10.79
N THR A 34 21.16 5.69 10.68
CA THR A 34 20.24 6.04 11.78
C THR A 34 19.13 4.98 11.85
N LEU A 35 18.91 4.42 13.04
CA LEU A 35 17.74 3.59 13.32
C LEU A 35 16.83 4.33 14.29
N VAL A 36 15.53 4.21 14.09
CA VAL A 36 14.51 4.70 15.00
C VAL A 36 13.76 3.50 15.55
N CYS A 37 13.61 3.47 16.87
CA CYS A 37 12.94 2.45 17.65
C CYS A 37 11.75 3.08 18.35
N LEU A 38 10.55 2.61 18.06
CA LEU A 38 9.38 2.88 18.88
C LEU A 38 9.45 1.97 20.11
N VAL A 39 9.49 2.53 21.31
CA VAL A 39 9.78 1.76 22.54
C VAL A 39 8.48 1.23 23.14
N TRP A 40 8.47 -0.05 23.51
CA TRP A 40 7.35 -0.63 24.28
C TRP A 40 7.20 0.05 25.63
N ASP A 41 5.98 0.48 25.97
CA ASP A 41 5.66 0.75 27.37
C ASP A 41 5.53 -0.59 28.09
N ARG A 42 6.35 -0.82 29.12
CA ARG A 42 6.35 -2.08 29.89
C ARG A 42 5.22 -2.14 30.91
N ARG A 43 4.45 -1.06 31.08
CA ARG A 43 3.25 -1.05 31.92
C ARG A 43 2.12 -1.74 31.16
N PRO A 44 1.47 -2.76 31.75
CA PRO A 44 0.39 -3.50 31.08
C PRO A 44 -0.74 -2.57 30.57
N GLU A 45 -0.98 -1.46 31.28
CA GLU A 45 -2.05 -0.51 30.99
C GLU A 45 -1.79 0.39 29.77
N HIS A 46 -0.54 0.45 29.30
CA HIS A 46 -0.12 1.29 28.17
C HIS A 46 0.69 0.53 27.12
N PHE A 47 0.72 -0.81 27.21
CA PHE A 47 1.52 -1.65 26.32
C PHE A 47 1.18 -1.44 24.83
N SER A 48 -0.07 -1.07 24.52
CA SER A 48 -0.54 -0.74 23.16
C SER A 48 -0.37 0.74 22.76
N GLU A 49 0.19 1.57 23.63
CA GLU A 49 0.25 3.03 23.49
C GLU A 49 1.66 3.56 23.73
N PRO A 50 2.62 3.26 22.84
CA PRO A 50 4.00 3.70 23.01
C PRO A 50 4.07 5.23 23.04
N ARG A 51 4.81 5.79 24.00
CA ARG A 51 4.96 7.26 24.17
C ARG A 51 6.40 7.75 23.96
N GLN A 52 7.27 6.81 23.60
CA GLN A 52 8.70 7.00 23.56
C GLN A 52 9.26 6.49 22.23
N ILE A 53 10.10 7.31 21.59
CA ILE A 53 10.93 6.91 20.47
C ILE A 53 12.40 7.08 20.85
N GLN A 54 13.24 6.15 20.40
CA GLN A 54 14.69 6.22 20.51
C GLN A 54 15.35 6.30 19.14
N ILE A 55 16.24 7.26 18.97
CA ILE A 55 17.08 7.43 17.78
C ILE A 55 18.46 6.86 18.09
N TYR A 56 18.83 5.81 17.37
CA TYR A 56 20.12 5.16 17.43
C TYR A 56 21.00 5.64 16.28
N ARG A 57 22.21 6.08 16.60
CA ARG A 57 23.24 6.45 15.62
C ARG A 57 24.48 5.61 15.87
N LYS A 58 25.22 5.30 14.81
CA LYS A 58 26.40 4.44 14.91
C LYS A 58 27.43 5.05 15.86
N GLY A 59 27.72 4.36 16.97
CA GLY A 59 28.73 4.77 17.95
C GLY A 59 28.26 5.80 18.98
N GLU A 60 26.97 6.16 18.99
CA GLU A 60 26.39 7.08 19.98
C GLU A 60 25.44 6.36 20.93
N GLN A 61 25.22 6.93 22.11
CA GLN A 61 24.12 6.50 22.97
C GLN A 61 22.77 6.86 22.32
N PRO A 62 21.74 6.01 22.47
CA PRO A 62 20.44 6.29 21.90
C PRO A 62 19.86 7.57 22.50
N GLN A 63 19.37 8.45 21.63
CA GLN A 63 18.65 9.64 22.05
C GLN A 63 17.18 9.32 22.21
N THR A 64 16.65 9.57 23.41
CA THR A 64 15.25 9.35 23.74
C THR A 64 14.42 10.62 23.49
N ILE A 65 13.26 10.44 22.87
CA ILE A 65 12.20 11.45 22.73
C ILE A 65 10.95 10.91 23.42
N GLU A 66 10.44 11.68 24.38
CA GLU A 66 9.18 11.41 25.09
C GLU A 66 8.11 12.39 24.58
N THR A 67 7.01 11.86 24.05
CA THR A 67 5.91 12.70 23.54
C THR A 67 4.89 13.04 24.62
N GLY A 68 4.90 12.32 25.75
CA GLY A 68 3.93 12.48 26.84
C GLY A 68 2.57 11.82 26.59
N GLU A 69 2.14 11.76 25.32
CA GLU A 69 0.95 11.05 24.85
C GLU A 69 1.31 9.91 23.90
N SER A 70 0.35 9.05 23.57
CA SER A 70 0.52 7.90 22.69
C SER A 70 0.91 8.31 21.27
N ILE A 71 1.99 7.71 20.77
CA ILE A 71 2.47 7.86 19.39
C ILE A 71 1.59 7.01 18.49
N GLN A 72 0.99 7.66 17.49
CA GLN A 72 0.09 7.03 16.53
C GLN A 72 0.82 6.62 15.26
N GLU A 73 1.67 7.50 14.74
CA GLU A 73 2.44 7.25 13.53
C GLU A 73 3.78 7.99 13.57
N TRP A 74 4.78 7.43 12.90
CA TRP A 74 6.06 8.08 12.70
C TRP A 74 6.69 7.63 11.38
N HIS A 75 7.48 8.51 10.78
CA HIS A 75 8.26 8.17 9.58
C HIS A 75 9.46 9.11 9.39
N PHE A 76 10.45 8.63 8.64
CA PHE A 76 11.58 9.45 8.23
C PHE A 76 11.17 10.44 7.14
N TRP A 77 11.71 11.65 7.23
CA TRP A 77 11.52 12.72 6.25
C TRP A 77 12.88 13.22 5.73
N ARG A 78 12.89 13.80 4.51
CA ARG A 78 14.10 14.30 3.81
C ARG A 78 15.28 13.33 3.88
N ASN A 79 15.09 12.12 3.34
CA ASN A 79 16.09 11.05 3.33
C ASN A 79 16.63 10.67 4.72
N GLY A 80 15.76 10.73 5.74
CA GLY A 80 16.09 10.35 7.11
C GLY A 80 16.88 11.38 7.91
N LYS A 81 17.04 12.60 7.39
CA LYS A 81 17.57 13.74 8.17
C LYS A 81 16.58 14.28 9.19
N GLN A 82 15.29 13.99 9.00
CA GLN A 82 14.24 14.41 9.90
C GLN A 82 13.33 13.24 10.25
N LEU A 83 12.69 13.33 11.41
CA LEU A 83 11.75 12.35 11.93
C LEU A 83 10.44 13.05 12.23
N ALA A 84 9.38 12.68 11.50
CA ALA A 84 8.03 13.12 11.77
C ALA A 84 7.37 12.17 12.76
N VAL A 85 6.72 12.73 13.79
CA VAL A 85 6.01 11.97 14.82
C VAL A 85 4.63 12.59 15.03
N HIS A 86 3.60 11.76 14.94
CA HIS A 86 2.21 12.07 15.24
C HIS A 86 1.81 11.37 16.55
N PHE A 87 1.26 12.10 17.51
CA PHE A 87 0.89 11.58 18.83
C PHE A 87 -0.34 12.28 19.43
N GLY A 88 -0.96 11.66 20.43
CA GLY A 88 -2.18 12.12 21.06
C GLY A 88 -3.43 11.63 20.32
N ALA A 89 -4.37 12.53 20.04
CA ALA A 89 -5.61 12.21 19.35
C ALA A 89 -5.36 11.64 17.95
N GLN A 90 -6.24 10.73 17.50
CA GLN A 90 -6.18 10.17 16.16
C GLN A 90 -6.57 11.19 15.09
N GLY A 91 -5.97 11.08 13.91
CA GLY A 91 -6.27 11.95 12.78
C GLY A 91 -5.71 13.37 12.93
N PRO A 92 -6.30 14.39 12.26
CA PRO A 92 -5.72 15.73 12.17
C PRO A 92 -5.71 16.48 13.51
N SER A 93 -6.54 16.08 14.47
CA SER A 93 -6.66 16.71 15.79
C SER A 93 -5.52 16.35 16.74
N GLY A 94 -4.64 15.42 16.36
CA GLY A 94 -3.45 15.08 17.12
C GLY A 94 -2.36 16.15 17.10
N ASN A 95 -1.22 15.81 17.67
CA ASN A 95 -0.02 16.62 17.70
C ASN A 95 1.01 16.07 16.72
N PHE A 96 1.61 16.94 15.93
CA PHE A 96 2.64 16.60 14.96
C PHE A 96 3.91 17.33 15.32
N VAL A 97 5.03 16.61 15.40
CA VAL A 97 6.34 17.21 15.65
C VAL A 97 7.35 16.65 14.66
N LEU A 98 8.14 17.56 14.09
CA LEU A 98 9.28 17.24 13.25
C LEU A 98 10.55 17.41 14.06
N TYR A 99 11.37 16.36 14.15
CA TYR A 99 12.67 16.38 14.82
C TYR A 99 13.80 16.31 13.80
N ASP A 100 14.91 16.97 14.09
CA ASP A 100 16.17 16.78 13.39
C ASP A 100 16.81 15.48 13.87
N THR A 101 17.11 14.51 12.99
CA THR A 101 17.57 13.19 13.44
C THR A 101 18.99 13.20 13.97
N ALA A 102 19.82 14.20 13.65
CA ALA A 102 21.21 14.29 14.12
C ALA A 102 21.32 14.84 15.56
N SER A 103 20.50 15.84 15.89
CA SER A 103 20.48 16.48 17.21
C SER A 103 19.31 16.05 18.10
N GLY A 104 18.29 15.43 17.51
CA GLY A 104 16.98 15.14 18.09
C GLY A 104 16.25 16.36 18.64
N LYS A 105 16.63 17.57 18.18
CA LYS A 105 15.92 18.80 18.52
C LYS A 105 14.64 18.90 17.70
N GLN A 106 13.61 19.47 18.31
CA GLN A 106 12.40 19.85 17.60
C GLN A 106 12.72 20.94 16.58
N VAL A 107 12.30 20.70 15.34
CA VAL A 107 12.38 21.64 14.21
C VAL A 107 11.07 22.39 14.06
N GLU A 108 9.94 21.68 14.12
CA GLU A 108 8.60 22.24 13.93
C GLU A 108 7.59 21.45 14.77
N ARG A 109 6.53 22.13 15.25
CA ARG A 109 5.41 21.49 15.96
C ARG A 109 4.09 22.12 15.55
N ILE A 110 3.11 21.26 15.35
CA ILE A 110 1.74 21.60 14.99
C ILE A 110 0.80 20.88 15.96
N SER A 111 -0.21 21.59 16.44
CA SER A 111 -1.20 21.07 17.40
C SER A 111 -2.59 21.53 17.00
N GLY A 112 -3.58 20.64 17.09
CA GLY A 112 -4.99 21.01 17.06
C GLY A 112 -5.49 21.57 15.73
N ILE A 113 -5.01 21.06 14.59
CA ILE A 113 -5.58 21.41 13.29
C ILE A 113 -6.86 20.59 13.08
N SER A 114 -7.95 21.25 12.67
CA SER A 114 -9.24 20.58 12.44
C SER A 114 -9.35 19.93 11.05
N GLU A 115 -8.60 20.41 10.06
CA GLU A 115 -8.66 19.92 8.67
C GLU A 115 -7.37 19.21 8.21
N PRO A 116 -7.43 17.95 7.72
CA PRO A 116 -6.27 17.20 7.26
C PRO A 116 -5.48 17.87 6.11
N SER A 117 -6.16 18.62 5.24
CA SER A 117 -5.58 19.33 4.09
C SER A 117 -4.58 20.42 4.50
N GLY A 118 -4.73 20.97 5.70
CA GLY A 118 -3.85 22.02 6.24
C GLY A 118 -2.52 21.52 6.80
N LEU A 119 -2.30 20.21 6.88
CA LEU A 119 -1.04 19.66 7.36
C LEU A 119 0.09 19.91 6.34
N PRO A 120 1.32 20.23 6.78
CA PRO A 120 2.48 20.17 5.90
C PRO A 120 2.74 18.72 5.48
N GLN A 121 3.39 18.51 4.33
CA GLN A 121 3.65 17.17 3.80
C GLN A 121 4.33 16.23 4.80
N TRP A 122 5.26 16.72 5.61
CA TRP A 122 5.96 15.91 6.61
C TRP A 122 5.04 15.37 7.72
N ALA A 123 3.90 16.02 7.98
CA ALA A 123 2.95 15.63 9.02
C ALA A 123 1.86 14.67 8.53
N LYS A 124 1.82 14.39 7.23
CA LYS A 124 0.80 13.53 6.61
C LYS A 124 1.20 12.07 6.72
N SER A 125 0.22 11.20 6.89
CA SER A 125 0.42 9.75 6.82
C SER A 125 0.86 9.32 5.41
N GLN A 126 1.41 8.12 5.30
CA GLN A 126 1.75 7.55 4.00
C GLN A 126 0.55 7.40 3.06
N SER A 127 -0.65 7.13 3.60
CA SER A 127 -1.87 7.08 2.79
C SER A 127 -2.28 8.46 2.28
N GLN A 128 -2.19 9.50 3.12
CA GLN A 128 -2.48 10.88 2.71
C GLN A 128 -1.49 11.40 1.67
N LEU A 129 -0.19 11.11 1.84
CA LEU A 129 0.82 11.46 0.85
C LEU A 129 0.60 10.79 -0.51
N ARG A 130 0.17 9.52 -0.50
CA ARG A 130 -0.21 8.81 -1.72
C ARG A 130 -1.45 9.41 -2.36
N ASP A 131 -2.46 9.73 -1.57
CA ASP A 131 -3.68 10.36 -2.06
C ASP A 131 -3.38 11.71 -2.75
N GLU A 132 -2.58 12.57 -2.12
CA GLU A 132 -2.18 13.86 -2.70
C GLU A 132 -1.25 13.74 -3.90
N SER A 133 -0.51 12.63 -4.01
CA SER A 133 0.32 12.36 -5.19
C SER A 133 -0.50 12.11 -6.44
N VAL A 134 -1.79 11.76 -6.29
CA VAL A 134 -2.73 11.57 -7.38
C VAL A 134 -3.20 12.96 -7.82
N PRO A 135 -2.80 13.46 -9.01
CA PRO A 135 -3.08 14.85 -9.38
C PRO A 135 -4.57 15.13 -9.48
N GLU A 136 -5.14 15.96 -8.61
CA GLU A 136 -6.54 16.33 -8.66
C GLU A 136 -6.75 17.69 -9.35
N GLY A 137 -7.89 17.87 -10.00
CA GLY A 137 -8.23 19.13 -10.69
C GLY A 137 -9.11 18.92 -11.93
N PRO A 138 -9.69 19.99 -12.49
CA PRO A 138 -10.64 19.89 -13.60
C PRO A 138 -10.02 19.27 -14.86
N THR A 139 -8.76 19.60 -15.19
CA THR A 139 -8.05 19.01 -16.33
C THR A 139 -7.85 17.50 -16.16
N TYR A 140 -7.32 17.07 -15.00
CA TYR A 140 -7.14 15.65 -14.69
C TYR A 140 -8.47 14.89 -14.62
N LYS A 141 -9.55 15.56 -14.18
CA LYS A 141 -10.90 14.98 -14.18
C LYS A 141 -11.38 14.68 -15.60
N GLN A 142 -11.17 15.59 -16.54
CA GLN A 142 -11.54 15.37 -17.94
C GLN A 142 -10.67 14.27 -18.57
N GLU A 143 -9.34 14.34 -18.41
CA GLU A 143 -8.43 13.32 -18.95
C GLU A 143 -8.75 11.91 -18.42
N ARG A 144 -9.07 11.77 -17.13
CA ARG A 144 -9.50 10.50 -16.54
C ARG A 144 -10.83 10.01 -17.11
N THR A 145 -11.78 10.93 -17.32
CA THR A 145 -13.08 10.61 -17.90
C THR A 145 -12.92 10.12 -19.35
N ASP A 146 -12.10 10.82 -20.13
CA ASP A 146 -11.78 10.46 -21.51
C ASP A 146 -11.03 9.13 -21.58
N TRP A 147 -10.11 8.89 -20.64
CA TRP A 147 -9.42 7.61 -20.53
C TRP A 147 -10.39 6.47 -20.18
N ILE A 148 -11.26 6.65 -19.18
CA ILE A 148 -12.27 5.64 -18.81
C ILE A 148 -13.20 5.36 -20.00
N ALA A 149 -13.65 6.38 -20.74
CA ALA A 149 -14.46 6.20 -21.92
C ALA A 149 -13.75 5.34 -22.98
N LYS A 150 -12.46 5.62 -23.27
CA LYS A 150 -11.64 4.79 -24.18
C LYS A 150 -11.49 3.35 -23.70
N VAL A 151 -11.33 3.13 -22.39
CA VAL A 151 -11.24 1.78 -21.82
C VAL A 151 -12.57 1.05 -21.99
N LEU A 152 -13.70 1.69 -21.68
CA LEU A 152 -15.03 1.13 -21.85
C LEU A 152 -15.30 0.78 -23.32
N ASP A 153 -14.91 1.63 -24.27
CA ASP A 153 -15.04 1.34 -25.71
C ASP A 153 -14.23 0.11 -26.13
N ARG A 154 -12.99 -0.03 -25.63
CA ARG A 154 -12.15 -1.22 -25.87
C ARG A 154 -12.79 -2.48 -25.30
N LEU A 155 -13.32 -2.42 -24.08
CA LEU A 155 -13.97 -3.57 -23.44
C LEU A 155 -15.29 -3.94 -24.14
N ASN A 156 -16.05 -2.96 -24.61
CA ASN A 156 -17.29 -3.17 -25.36
C ASN A 156 -17.04 -3.75 -26.76
N SER A 157 -15.81 -3.66 -27.29
CA SER A 157 -15.42 -4.34 -28.54
C SER A 157 -15.32 -5.86 -28.38
N ILE A 158 -15.37 -6.38 -27.14
CA ILE A 158 -15.38 -7.81 -26.86
C ILE A 158 -16.83 -8.28 -26.83
N HIS A 159 -17.15 -9.26 -27.66
CA HIS A 159 -18.51 -9.76 -27.75
C HIS A 159 -18.57 -11.27 -28.00
N PRO A 160 -19.71 -11.92 -27.67
CA PRO A 160 -19.91 -13.34 -27.92
C PRO A 160 -19.58 -13.75 -29.36
N GLY A 161 -18.96 -14.92 -29.53
CA GLY A 161 -18.51 -15.44 -30.81
C GLY A 161 -17.03 -15.20 -31.13
N MET A 162 -16.36 -14.29 -30.42
CA MET A 162 -14.89 -14.18 -30.45
C MET A 162 -14.21 -15.37 -29.76
N THR A 163 -12.91 -15.54 -30.00
CA THR A 163 -12.12 -16.61 -29.36
C THR A 163 -11.40 -16.12 -28.12
N ARG A 164 -10.99 -17.04 -27.24
CA ARG A 164 -10.16 -16.72 -26.06
C ARG A 164 -8.89 -15.97 -26.46
N LYS A 165 -8.24 -16.37 -27.55
CA LYS A 165 -7.04 -15.69 -28.08
C LYS A 165 -7.29 -14.23 -28.45
N ASP A 166 -8.50 -13.86 -28.83
CA ASP A 166 -8.82 -12.47 -29.18
C ASP A 166 -8.78 -11.54 -27.96
N LEU A 167 -8.93 -12.10 -26.75
CA LEU A 167 -8.91 -11.34 -25.49
C LEU A 167 -7.52 -10.79 -25.15
N ASP A 168 -6.45 -11.49 -25.51
CA ASP A 168 -5.06 -11.15 -25.15
C ASP A 168 -4.61 -9.77 -25.68
N ARG A 169 -5.38 -9.17 -26.60
CA ARG A 169 -5.13 -7.82 -27.14
C ARG A 169 -5.53 -6.70 -26.20
N VAL A 170 -6.45 -6.97 -25.27
CA VAL A 170 -7.11 -5.95 -24.43
C VAL A 170 -7.07 -6.35 -22.95
N LEU A 171 -7.04 -7.65 -22.69
CA LEU A 171 -7.16 -8.25 -21.38
C LEU A 171 -5.96 -9.17 -21.09
N THR A 172 -5.69 -9.36 -19.81
CA THR A 172 -4.82 -10.41 -19.29
C THR A 172 -5.53 -11.17 -18.17
N THR A 173 -4.98 -12.29 -17.76
CA THR A 173 -5.52 -13.11 -16.67
C THR A 173 -5.05 -12.60 -15.31
N GLU A 174 -5.96 -12.59 -14.34
CA GLU A 174 -5.62 -12.49 -12.91
C GLU A 174 -5.56 -13.90 -12.29
N GLY A 175 -4.93 -14.00 -11.11
CA GLY A 175 -4.94 -15.19 -10.26
C GLY A 175 -6.33 -15.52 -9.71
N GLY A 176 -6.42 -16.52 -8.84
CA GLY A 176 -7.68 -16.98 -8.25
C GLY A 176 -8.39 -18.12 -9.00
N LEU A 177 -9.59 -18.45 -8.52
CA LEU A 177 -10.36 -19.61 -8.97
C LEU A 177 -10.91 -19.41 -10.39
N SER A 178 -10.45 -20.25 -11.32
CA SER A 178 -10.88 -20.24 -12.72
C SER A 178 -11.10 -21.66 -13.23
N THR A 179 -11.93 -21.77 -14.26
CA THR A 179 -12.13 -23.02 -15.01
C THR A 179 -11.99 -22.72 -16.50
N ARG A 180 -11.83 -23.75 -17.34
CA ARG A 180 -11.83 -23.58 -18.79
C ARG A 180 -13.05 -22.79 -19.28
N LEU A 181 -14.23 -22.96 -18.69
CA LEU A 181 -15.46 -22.34 -19.20
C LEU A 181 -15.80 -21.02 -18.51
N GLN A 182 -15.08 -20.63 -17.46
CA GLN A 182 -15.36 -19.40 -16.72
C GLN A 182 -14.08 -18.84 -16.12
N ARG A 183 -13.78 -17.58 -16.45
CA ARG A 183 -12.58 -16.88 -15.98
C ARG A 183 -12.81 -15.39 -15.83
N THR A 184 -12.18 -14.80 -14.82
CA THR A 184 -12.08 -13.34 -14.67
C THR A 184 -10.81 -12.84 -15.38
N TYR A 185 -10.99 -11.80 -16.17
CA TYR A 185 -9.94 -11.12 -16.91
C TYR A 185 -9.83 -9.68 -16.44
N VAL A 186 -8.63 -9.12 -16.54
CA VAL A 186 -8.33 -7.75 -16.15
C VAL A 186 -7.78 -6.96 -17.32
N PHE A 187 -8.06 -5.66 -17.35
CA PHE A 187 -7.58 -4.77 -18.39
C PHE A 187 -6.06 -4.60 -18.32
N LEU A 188 -5.38 -4.66 -19.47
CA LEU A 188 -3.91 -4.65 -19.54
C LEU A 188 -3.27 -3.46 -18.83
N ASP A 189 -3.83 -2.26 -19.00
CA ASP A 189 -3.26 -1.04 -18.43
C ASP A 189 -3.73 -0.79 -16.98
N CYS A 190 -4.70 -1.57 -16.47
CA CYS A 190 -5.24 -1.41 -15.11
C CYS A 190 -5.89 -2.69 -14.58
N GLN A 191 -5.21 -3.37 -13.66
CA GLN A 191 -5.66 -4.64 -13.09
C GLN A 191 -6.93 -4.53 -12.22
N TYR A 192 -7.35 -3.30 -11.89
CA TYR A 192 -8.59 -3.09 -11.14
C TYR A 192 -9.84 -3.04 -12.00
N ILE A 193 -9.70 -2.97 -13.33
CA ILE A 193 -10.82 -3.02 -14.26
C ILE A 193 -10.97 -4.45 -14.73
N LYS A 194 -12.08 -5.09 -14.35
CA LYS A 194 -12.30 -6.52 -14.55
C LYS A 194 -13.53 -6.81 -15.40
N VAL A 195 -13.52 -7.97 -16.05
CA VAL A 195 -14.67 -8.59 -16.72
C VAL A 195 -14.67 -10.08 -16.46
N ASP A 196 -15.86 -10.65 -16.27
CA ASP A 196 -16.05 -12.09 -16.20
C ASP A 196 -16.45 -12.62 -17.56
N VAL A 197 -15.73 -13.64 -18.04
CA VAL A 197 -15.96 -14.24 -19.35
C VAL A 197 -16.34 -15.69 -19.18
N ARG A 198 -17.45 -16.07 -19.84
CA ARG A 198 -17.86 -17.47 -20.00
C ARG A 198 -17.56 -17.92 -21.41
N PHE A 199 -17.11 -19.17 -21.53
CA PHE A 199 -16.73 -19.79 -22.78
C PHE A 199 -17.51 -21.06 -23.03
N LYS A 200 -17.63 -21.40 -24.30
CA LYS A 200 -17.96 -22.75 -24.76
C LYS A 200 -16.75 -23.35 -25.47
N ALA A 201 -16.56 -24.65 -25.31
CA ALA A 201 -15.48 -25.38 -25.97
C ALA A 201 -15.59 -25.26 -27.50
N ALA A 202 -14.44 -25.16 -28.18
CA ALA A 202 -14.38 -25.17 -29.64
C ALA A 202 -15.03 -26.45 -30.22
N ALA A 203 -15.73 -26.33 -31.35
CA ALA A 203 -16.43 -27.45 -31.98
C ALA A 203 -15.47 -28.61 -32.28
N GLY A 204 -15.87 -29.83 -31.91
CA GLY A 204 -15.05 -31.03 -32.11
C GLY A 204 -13.92 -31.24 -31.10
N THR A 205 -13.76 -30.35 -30.11
CA THR A 205 -12.81 -30.59 -29.00
C THR A 205 -13.48 -31.37 -27.87
N PRO A 206 -12.83 -32.42 -27.33
CA PRO A 206 -13.27 -33.03 -26.09
C PRO A 206 -13.33 -31.97 -24.98
N ASN A 207 -14.26 -32.13 -24.05
CA ASN A 207 -14.36 -31.30 -22.85
C ASN A 207 -13.20 -31.67 -21.89
N SER A 208 -11.98 -31.27 -22.26
CA SER A 208 -10.77 -31.41 -21.46
C SER A 208 -10.67 -30.28 -20.44
N PHE A 209 -9.99 -30.54 -19.31
CA PHE A 209 -9.78 -29.57 -18.24
C PHE A 209 -8.88 -28.38 -18.62
N GLY A 210 -8.15 -28.47 -19.73
CA GLY A 210 -7.21 -27.43 -20.16
C GLY A 210 -7.85 -26.35 -21.03
N GLU A 211 -7.52 -25.09 -20.77
CA GLU A 211 -7.93 -23.95 -21.60
C GLU A 211 -7.44 -24.08 -23.04
N SER A 212 -8.31 -23.77 -24.02
CA SER A 212 -7.96 -23.70 -25.43
C SER A 212 -8.05 -22.26 -25.94
N PRO A 213 -7.06 -21.76 -26.69
CA PRO A 213 -7.12 -20.45 -27.34
C PRO A 213 -8.33 -20.28 -28.27
N GLU A 214 -8.84 -21.39 -28.80
CA GLU A 214 -9.97 -21.48 -29.73
C GLU A 214 -11.34 -21.54 -29.02
N ASP A 215 -11.36 -21.61 -27.69
CA ASP A 215 -12.61 -21.55 -26.91
C ASP A 215 -13.36 -20.26 -27.25
N VAL A 216 -14.67 -20.39 -27.49
CA VAL A 216 -15.50 -19.30 -28.01
C VAL A 216 -16.20 -18.62 -26.85
N ILE A 217 -16.17 -17.29 -26.83
CA ILE A 217 -16.87 -16.48 -25.85
C ILE A 217 -18.38 -16.71 -25.99
N GLU A 218 -18.99 -17.18 -24.92
CA GLU A 218 -20.43 -17.34 -24.78
C GLU A 218 -21.06 -16.06 -24.23
N SER A 219 -20.46 -15.49 -23.19
CA SER A 219 -20.91 -14.23 -22.59
C SER A 219 -19.77 -13.50 -21.89
N VAL A 220 -19.94 -12.18 -21.78
CA VAL A 220 -19.03 -11.25 -21.09
C VAL A 220 -19.86 -10.39 -20.15
N SER A 221 -19.39 -10.19 -18.92
CA SER A 221 -20.04 -9.28 -17.97
C SER A 221 -19.89 -7.82 -18.40
N LYS A 222 -20.64 -6.92 -17.75
CA LYS A 222 -20.26 -5.50 -17.76
C LYS A 222 -18.90 -5.34 -17.07
N PRO A 223 -18.05 -4.39 -17.51
CA PRO A 223 -16.84 -4.03 -16.77
C PRO A 223 -17.16 -3.57 -15.36
N TYR A 224 -16.35 -3.97 -14.39
CA TYR A 224 -16.48 -3.57 -12.99
C TYR A 224 -15.13 -3.23 -12.38
N LEU A 225 -15.16 -2.50 -11.26
CA LEU A 225 -13.97 -2.14 -10.49
C LEU A 225 -13.86 -3.03 -9.26
N GLU A 226 -12.70 -3.65 -9.08
CA GLU A 226 -12.39 -4.45 -7.90
C GLU A 226 -10.89 -4.44 -7.64
N PHE A 227 -10.48 -4.44 -6.36
CA PHE A 227 -9.06 -4.60 -6.03
C PHE A 227 -8.54 -5.98 -6.47
N GLY A 228 -7.23 -6.05 -6.67
CA GLY A 228 -6.57 -7.31 -7.02
C GLY A 228 -6.66 -8.32 -5.88
N HIS A 229 -6.86 -9.59 -6.21
CA HIS A 229 -6.72 -10.68 -5.23
C HIS A 229 -5.27 -11.16 -5.24
N SER A 230 -4.63 -11.18 -4.07
CA SER A 230 -3.35 -11.85 -3.87
C SER A 230 -3.60 -13.30 -3.45
N ASP A 231 -3.02 -14.26 -4.17
CA ASP A 231 -2.92 -15.66 -3.73
C ASP A 231 -1.96 -15.79 -2.52
#